data_AF-A0A9X7TE33-F1
#
_entry.id   AF-A0A9X7TE33-F1
#
_cell.length_a   1.000
_cell.length_b   1.000
_cell.length_c   1.000
_cell.angle_alpha   90.00
_cell.angle_beta   90.00
_cell.angle_gamma   90.00
#
_symmetry.space_group_name_H-M   'P 1'
#
loop_
_entity.id
_entity.type
_entity.pdbx_description
1 polymer ?
#
loop_
_entity_poly.entity_id
_entity_poly.type
_entity_poly.pdbx_seq_one_letter_code
_entity_poly.pdbx_strand_id
1 'polypeptide(L)'
;MTKRNNRLPPAKDWRARPVETWNTTTFCAYLSDRHTELYGIPYVPGRGGWRMEQGVIKRMVGEYGAEVVRRFIDGCFREYRPTREYPGVNFTFMYTYMRGRVLPKVLAEAAREQACVKQADDVRYEMTAEELADWL
;
A
#
# COMPACT_ATOMS: atom_id res chain seq x y z
N MET A 1 21.69 -31.92 0.12
CA MET A 1 20.43 -31.17 0.38
C MET A 1 20.69 -29.69 0.20
N THR A 2 20.36 -29.13 -0.96
CA THR A 2 20.59 -27.71 -1.27
C THR A 2 19.54 -26.87 -0.55
N LYS A 3 19.96 -26.01 0.39
CA LYS A 3 19.08 -24.99 0.99
C LYS A 3 18.50 -24.16 -0.15
N ARG A 4 17.21 -24.31 -0.47
CA ARG A 4 16.51 -23.34 -1.32
C ARG A 4 16.55 -22.03 -0.57
N ASN A 5 17.42 -21.12 -1.01
CA ASN A 5 17.45 -19.77 -0.52
C ASN A 5 16.10 -19.15 -0.86
N ASN A 6 15.23 -19.01 0.15
CA ASN A 6 13.97 -18.31 0.05
C ASN A 6 14.22 -16.79 -0.03
N ARG A 7 15.01 -16.37 -1.03
CA ARG A 7 15.33 -14.97 -1.27
C ARG A 7 14.10 -14.35 -1.89
N LEU A 8 13.59 -13.32 -1.22
CA LEU A 8 12.56 -12.44 -1.79
C LEU A 8 13.07 -11.91 -3.16
N PRO A 9 12.18 -11.71 -4.15
CA PRO A 9 12.51 -11.10 -5.43
C PRO A 9 13.25 -9.76 -5.26
N PRO A 10 13.93 -9.18 -6.25
CA PRO A 10 14.58 -7.87 -6.08
C PRO A 10 13.63 -6.79 -5.53
N ALA A 11 14.11 -5.88 -4.67
CA ALA A 11 13.26 -4.85 -4.07
C ALA A 11 12.62 -3.88 -5.08
N LYS A 12 13.18 -3.79 -6.29
CA LYS A 12 12.62 -2.99 -7.39
C LYS A 12 11.48 -3.71 -8.13
N ASP A 13 11.43 -5.04 -8.04
CA ASP A 13 10.36 -5.85 -8.62
C ASP A 13 9.21 -5.96 -7.61
N TRP A 14 8.51 -4.84 -7.44
CA TRP A 14 7.42 -4.72 -6.49
C TRP A 14 6.21 -5.58 -6.84
N ARG A 15 6.02 -5.90 -8.13
CA ARG A 15 4.90 -6.73 -8.62
C ARG A 15 5.02 -8.19 -8.19
N ALA A 16 6.24 -8.70 -8.10
CA ALA A 16 6.51 -10.08 -7.66
C ALA A 16 6.54 -10.23 -6.13
N ARG A 17 6.43 -9.14 -5.36
CA ARG A 17 6.55 -9.14 -3.90
C ARG A 17 5.20 -8.98 -3.20
N PRO A 18 4.91 -9.76 -2.15
CA PRO A 18 3.76 -9.50 -1.30
C PRO A 18 3.92 -8.14 -0.62
N VAL A 19 2.85 -7.34 -0.58
CA VAL A 19 2.87 -5.94 -0.14
C VAL A 19 3.37 -5.80 1.29
N GLU A 20 3.07 -6.76 2.15
CA GLU A 20 3.55 -6.82 3.54
C GLU A 20 5.08 -6.77 3.65
N THR A 21 5.80 -7.24 2.62
CA THR A 21 7.27 -7.24 2.58
C THR A 21 7.86 -6.02 1.87
N TRP A 22 7.02 -5.08 1.46
CA TRP A 22 7.49 -3.88 0.77
C TRP A 22 8.26 -2.99 1.72
N ASN A 23 9.47 -2.64 1.31
CA ASN A 23 10.29 -1.66 1.98
C ASN A 23 10.26 -0.33 1.21
N THR A 24 10.92 0.68 1.76
CA THR A 24 10.98 2.01 1.15
C THR A 24 11.45 1.99 -0.31
N THR A 25 12.44 1.16 -0.65
CA THR A 25 12.92 1.01 -2.04
C THR A 25 11.84 0.44 -2.95
N THR A 26 11.04 -0.50 -2.44
CA THR A 26 9.91 -1.11 -3.17
C THR A 26 8.83 -0.06 -3.44
N PHE A 27 8.51 0.78 -2.46
CA PHE A 27 7.59 1.90 -2.64
C PHE A 27 8.11 2.98 -3.60
N CYS A 28 9.41 3.30 -3.59
CA CYS A 28 9.98 4.23 -4.55
C CYS A 28 9.89 3.71 -6.00
N ALA A 29 10.16 2.41 -6.21
CA ALA A 29 9.97 1.76 -7.51
C ALA A 29 8.49 1.77 -7.92
N TYR A 30 7.60 1.41 -6.99
CA TYR A 30 6.15 1.46 -7.19
C TYR A 30 5.66 2.83 -7.64
N LEU A 31 6.03 3.89 -6.91
CA LEU A 31 5.68 5.27 -7.25
C LEU A 31 6.19 5.67 -8.63
N SER A 32 7.43 5.29 -8.95
CA SER A 32 8.06 5.63 -10.23
C SER A 32 7.32 4.97 -11.40
N ASP A 33 7.03 3.68 -11.28
CA ASP A 33 6.32 2.92 -12.30
C ASP A 33 4.89 3.44 -12.46
N ARG A 34 4.14 3.59 -11.36
CA ARG A 34 2.75 4.06 -11.40
C ARG A 34 2.62 5.48 -11.93
N HIS A 35 3.53 6.37 -11.57
CA HIS A 35 3.54 7.74 -12.11
C HIS A 35 3.80 7.75 -13.61
N THR A 36 4.74 6.91 -14.07
CA THR A 36 5.04 6.77 -15.50
C THR A 36 3.86 6.16 -16.26
N GLU A 37 3.21 5.13 -15.71
CA GLU A 37 2.02 4.49 -16.29
C GLU A 37 0.83 5.45 -16.39
N LEU A 38 0.59 6.28 -15.36
CA LEU A 38 -0.58 7.14 -15.28
C LEU A 38 -0.42 8.47 -16.02
N TYR A 39 0.77 9.08 -15.95
CA TYR A 39 1.01 10.43 -16.48
C TYR A 39 1.95 10.44 -17.68
N GLY A 40 2.63 9.33 -17.99
CA GLY A 40 3.63 9.27 -19.07
C GLY A 40 4.90 10.06 -18.80
N ILE A 41 5.12 10.51 -17.55
CA ILE A 41 6.22 11.39 -17.15
C ILE A 41 7.08 10.67 -16.11
N PRO A 42 8.42 10.80 -16.15
CA PRO A 42 9.28 10.25 -15.11
C PRO A 42 8.96 10.86 -13.74
N TYR A 43 8.93 10.01 -12.72
CA TYR A 43 8.70 10.46 -11.35
C TYR A 43 9.87 11.28 -10.82
N VAL A 44 9.57 12.44 -10.24
CA VAL A 44 10.55 13.33 -9.62
C VAL A 44 10.19 13.49 -8.14
N PRO A 45 11.14 13.25 -7.21
CA PRO A 45 10.87 13.41 -5.79
C PRO A 45 10.57 14.88 -5.45
N GLY A 46 9.76 15.10 -4.42
CA GLY A 46 9.37 16.44 -3.99
C GLY A 46 10.50 17.27 -3.36
N ARG A 47 10.13 18.42 -2.80
CA ARG A 47 11.04 19.27 -2.01
C ARG A 47 11.71 18.42 -0.92
N GLY A 48 13.04 18.37 -0.92
CA GLY A 48 13.85 17.54 -0.01
C GLY A 48 14.44 16.27 -0.64
N GLY A 49 14.08 15.95 -1.89
CA GLY A 49 14.67 14.86 -2.66
C GLY A 49 14.37 13.47 -2.10
N TRP A 50 15.06 12.46 -2.63
CA TRP A 50 14.82 11.06 -2.31
C TRP A 50 14.95 10.74 -0.81
N ARG A 51 15.94 11.32 -0.11
CA ARG A 51 16.17 11.00 1.31
C ARG A 51 15.00 11.41 2.20
N MET A 52 14.44 12.59 1.96
CA MET A 52 13.31 13.06 2.75
C MET A 52 12.07 12.21 2.46
N GLU A 53 11.78 11.98 1.17
CA GLU A 53 10.63 11.21 0.74
C GLU A 53 10.66 9.76 1.29
N GLN A 54 11.82 9.11 1.20
CA GLN A 54 12.07 7.79 1.78
C GLN A 54 11.85 7.78 3.30
N GLY A 55 12.27 8.84 4.00
CA GLY A 55 12.02 8.99 5.44
C GLY A 55 10.54 9.07 5.79
N VAL A 56 9.74 9.81 5.01
CA VAL A 56 8.29 9.92 5.22
C VAL A 56 7.60 8.60 4.91
N ILE A 57 7.95 7.93 3.80
CA ILE A 57 7.42 6.60 3.45
C ILE A 57 7.72 5.61 4.58
N LYS A 58 8.97 5.57 5.07
CA LYS A 58 9.36 4.66 6.16
C LYS A 58 8.54 4.89 7.42
N ARG A 59 8.28 6.16 7.79
CA ARG A 59 7.44 6.49 8.96
C ARG A 59 6.00 6.03 8.74
N MET A 60 5.39 6.33 7.60
CA MET A 60 4.02 5.92 7.31
C MET A 60 3.84 4.40 7.29
N VAL A 61 4.82 3.66 6.73
CA VAL A 61 4.80 2.19 6.75
C VAL A 61 4.93 1.67 8.17
N GLY A 62 5.72 2.31 9.02
CA GLY A 62 5.83 1.93 10.44
C GLY A 62 4.57 2.25 11.26
N GLU A 63 3.84 3.32 10.91
CA GLU A 63 2.65 3.76 11.65
C GLU A 63 1.38 3.00 11.23
N TYR A 64 1.19 2.75 9.92
CA TYR A 64 -0.05 2.20 9.37
C TYR A 64 0.11 0.84 8.68
N GLY A 65 1.35 0.38 8.46
CA GLY A 65 1.62 -0.82 7.68
C GLY A 65 1.70 -0.58 6.17
N ALA A 66 2.33 -1.52 5.46
CA ALA A 66 2.61 -1.38 4.03
C ALA A 66 1.33 -1.37 3.17
N GLU A 67 0.33 -2.19 3.50
CA GLU A 67 -0.93 -2.26 2.75
C GLU A 67 -1.70 -0.94 2.77
N VAL A 68 -1.82 -0.32 3.94
CA VAL A 68 -2.49 0.98 4.09
C VAL A 68 -1.76 2.05 3.28
N VAL A 69 -0.43 2.06 3.31
CA VAL A 69 0.37 3.03 2.53
C VAL A 69 0.21 2.83 1.03
N ARG A 70 0.18 1.59 0.55
CA ARG A 70 -0.08 1.29 -0.87
C ARG A 70 -1.45 1.83 -1.29
N ARG A 71 -2.51 1.51 -0.53
CA ARG A 71 -3.87 1.99 -0.81
C ARG A 71 -3.99 3.50 -0.73
N PHE A 72 -3.27 4.13 0.20
CA PHE A 72 -3.19 5.58 0.29
C PHE A 72 -2.60 6.19 -1.00
N ILE A 73 -1.49 5.64 -1.49
CA ILE A 73 -0.85 6.10 -2.74
C ILE A 73 -1.82 5.93 -3.91
N ASP A 74 -2.50 4.79 -4.00
CA ASP A 74 -3.49 4.52 -5.06
C ASP A 74 -4.69 5.46 -5.01
N GLY A 75 -5.20 5.74 -3.81
CA GLY A 75 -6.26 6.73 -3.59
C GLY A 75 -5.81 8.13 -4.01
N CYS A 76 -4.57 8.51 -3.71
CA CYS A 76 -4.01 9.78 -4.14
C CYS A 76 -3.93 9.88 -5.67
N PHE A 77 -3.42 8.85 -6.35
CA PHE A 77 -3.39 8.83 -7.81
C PHE A 77 -4.79 8.88 -8.44
N ARG A 78 -5.78 8.22 -7.83
CA ARG A 78 -7.16 8.22 -8.33
C ARG A 78 -7.85 9.58 -8.20
N GLU A 79 -7.63 10.25 -7.08
CA GLU A 79 -8.25 11.54 -6.77
C GLU A 79 -7.54 12.71 -7.45
N TYR A 80 -6.24 12.56 -7.76
CA TYR A 80 -5.50 13.61 -8.42
C TYR A 80 -5.94 13.82 -9.87
N ARG A 81 -6.07 15.09 -10.26
CA ARG A 81 -6.35 15.52 -11.63
C ARG A 81 -5.17 16.38 -12.08
N PRO A 82 -4.37 15.92 -13.05
CA PRO A 82 -3.25 16.70 -13.58
C PRO A 82 -3.72 18.04 -14.14
N THR A 83 -2.96 19.09 -13.86
CA THR A 83 -3.16 20.43 -14.44
C THR A 83 -1.91 20.85 -15.21
N ARG A 84 -1.98 21.93 -16.01
CA ARG A 84 -0.81 22.41 -16.78
C ARG A 84 0.37 22.80 -15.87
N GLU A 85 0.08 23.33 -14.69
CA GLU A 85 1.11 23.73 -13.71
C GLU A 85 1.65 22.55 -12.92
N TYR A 86 0.82 21.52 -12.71
CA TYR A 86 1.19 20.31 -12.00
C TYR A 86 0.79 19.08 -12.83
N PRO A 87 1.66 18.65 -13.76
CA PRO A 87 1.36 17.52 -14.63
C PRO A 87 1.48 16.15 -13.94
N GLY A 88 2.01 16.12 -12.71
CA GLY A 88 2.19 14.91 -11.92
C GLY A 88 2.26 15.20 -10.42
N VAL A 89 2.30 14.13 -9.63
CA VAL A 89 2.35 14.18 -8.16
C VAL A 89 3.53 13.43 -7.60
N ASN A 90 4.20 14.05 -6.64
CA ASN A 90 5.19 13.38 -5.80
C ASN A 90 4.60 13.01 -4.44
N PHE A 91 5.27 12.12 -3.72
CA PHE A 91 4.78 11.62 -2.45
C PHE A 91 4.76 12.71 -1.36
N THR A 92 5.69 13.67 -1.39
CA THR A 92 5.62 14.84 -0.49
C THR A 92 4.31 15.62 -0.68
N PHE A 93 3.88 15.84 -1.93
CA PHE A 93 2.61 16.50 -2.23
C PHE A 93 1.41 15.67 -1.74
N MET A 94 1.43 14.35 -1.98
CA MET A 94 0.40 13.45 -1.47
C MET A 94 0.31 13.52 0.06
N TYR A 95 1.45 13.47 0.76
CA TYR A 95 1.50 13.51 2.21
C TYR A 95 1.05 14.86 2.78
N THR A 96 1.45 15.98 2.18
CA THR A 96 1.11 17.32 2.69
C THR A 96 -0.34 17.71 2.40
N TYR A 97 -0.84 17.46 1.19
CA TYR A 97 -2.12 18.00 0.74
C TYR A 97 -3.24 16.96 0.62
N MET A 98 -2.92 15.68 0.45
CA MET A 98 -3.92 14.63 0.24
C MET A 98 -4.14 13.75 1.48
N ARG A 99 -3.21 13.74 2.44
CA ARG A 99 -3.32 12.93 3.67
C ARG A 99 -4.64 13.13 4.39
N GLY A 100 -5.04 14.38 4.65
CA GLY A 100 -6.25 14.67 5.44
C GLY A 100 -7.56 14.16 4.81
N ARG A 101 -7.58 13.95 3.49
CA ARG A 101 -8.79 13.52 2.75
C ARG A 101 -8.77 12.05 2.32
N VAL A 102 -7.60 11.51 1.95
CA VAL A 102 -7.46 10.14 1.45
C VAL A 102 -7.19 9.16 2.60
N LEU A 103 -6.33 9.52 3.55
CA LEU A 103 -5.91 8.59 4.62
C LEU A 103 -7.08 8.13 5.50
N PRO A 104 -8.01 9.00 5.96
CA PRO A 104 -9.15 8.54 6.75
C PRO A 104 -10.06 7.56 6.00
N LYS A 105 -10.24 7.74 4.68
CA LYS A 105 -11.04 6.83 3.86
C LYS A 105 -10.40 5.44 3.81
N VAL A 106 -9.09 5.39 3.57
CA VAL A 106 -8.34 4.12 3.52
C VAL A 106 -8.33 3.42 4.89
N LEU A 107 -8.17 4.16 5.99
CA LEU A 107 -8.24 3.59 7.33
C LEU A 107 -9.64 3.06 7.66
N ALA A 108 -10.70 3.77 7.27
CA ALA A 108 -12.06 3.32 7.46
C ALA A 108 -12.36 2.04 6.65
N GLU A 109 -11.88 1.95 5.41
CA GLU A 109 -11.98 0.74 4.59
C GLU A 109 -11.22 -0.44 5.21
N ALA A 110 -9.97 -0.21 5.63
CA ALA A 110 -9.17 -1.25 6.29
C ALA A 110 -9.82 -1.74 7.60
N ALA A 111 -10.39 -0.83 8.39
CA ALA A 111 -11.11 -1.20 9.61
C ALA A 111 -12.37 -2.02 9.33
N ARG A 112 -13.13 -1.68 8.28
CA ARG A 112 -14.32 -2.44 7.85
C ARG A 112 -13.95 -3.85 7.39
N GLU A 113 -12.87 -4.00 6.64
CA GLU A 113 -12.37 -5.31 6.20
C GLU A 113 -11.95 -6.17 7.40
N GLN A 114 -11.22 -5.60 8.36
CA GLN A 114 -10.85 -6.32 9.58
C GLN A 114 -12.08 -6.73 10.40
N ALA A 115 -13.11 -5.88 10.46
CA ALA A 115 -14.36 -6.22 11.15
C ALA A 115 -15.12 -7.36 10.45
N CYS A 116 -15.21 -7.36 9.12
CA CYS A 116 -15.84 -8.44 8.36
C CYS A 116 -15.07 -9.76 8.48
N VAL A 117 -13.74 -9.74 8.45
CA VAL A 117 -12.91 -10.94 8.64
C VAL A 117 -13.12 -11.51 10.04
N LYS A 118 -13.15 -10.68 11.09
CA LYS A 118 -13.44 -11.13 12.45
C LYS A 118 -14.83 -11.76 12.57
N GLN A 119 -15.85 -11.15 11.97
CA GLN A 119 -17.21 -11.72 11.95
C GLN A 119 -17.27 -13.05 11.19
N ALA A 120 -16.55 -13.17 10.07
CA ALA A 120 -16.48 -14.42 9.32
C ALA A 120 -15.72 -15.53 10.07
N ASP A 121 -14.67 -15.17 10.83
CA ASP A 121 -13.93 -16.11 11.69
C ASP A 121 -14.78 -16.55 12.90
N ASP A 122 -15.51 -15.62 13.52
CA ASP A 122 -16.48 -15.92 14.60
C ASP A 122 -17.57 -16.88 14.11
N VAL A 123 -18.23 -16.58 12.99
CA VAL A 123 -19.28 -17.47 12.43
C VAL A 123 -18.72 -18.84 12.06
N ARG A 124 -17.47 -18.91 11.57
CA ARG A 124 -16.79 -20.18 11.26
C ARG A 124 -16.43 -20.96 12.53
N TYR A 125 -16.16 -20.29 13.64
CA TYR A 125 -15.87 -20.91 14.92
C TYR A 125 -17.15 -21.33 15.67
N GLU A 126 -18.25 -20.60 15.48
CA GLU A 126 -19.58 -20.93 16.03
C GLU A 126 -20.22 -22.16 15.38
N MET A 127 -19.94 -22.46 14.09
CA MET A 127 -20.20 -23.79 13.53
C MET A 127 -19.15 -24.78 14.06
N THR A 128 -19.49 -25.46 15.14
CA THR A 128 -18.60 -26.45 15.75
C THR A 128 -18.38 -27.66 14.82
N ALA A 129 -17.20 -28.28 14.89
CA ALA A 129 -16.87 -29.48 14.10
C ALA A 129 -17.86 -30.65 14.33
N GLU A 130 -18.59 -30.60 15.43
CA GLU A 130 -19.62 -31.55 15.84
C GLU A 130 -20.92 -31.38 15.03
N GLU A 131 -21.35 -30.15 14.75
CA GLU A 131 -22.51 -29.87 13.89
C GLU A 131 -22.24 -30.21 12.40
N LEU A 132 -20.98 -30.09 11.96
CA LEU A 132 -20.55 -30.54 10.63
C LEU A 132 -20.54 -32.07 10.49
N ALA A 133 -20.40 -32.81 11.59
CA ALA A 133 -20.43 -34.27 11.60
C ALA A 133 -21.86 -34.83 11.63
N ASP A 134 -22.84 -34.07 12.14
CA ASP A 134 -24.25 -34.47 12.18
C ASP A 134 -24.96 -34.35 10.81
N TRP A 135 -24.29 -33.73 9.82
CA TRP A 135 -24.80 -33.53 8.45
C TRP A 135 -24.23 -34.51 7.40
N LEU A 136 -23.45 -35.52 7.82
CA LEU A 136 -22.71 -36.46 6.97
C LEU A 136 -23.13 -37.91 7.24
#